data_AF-A0A9D2HUG9-F1
#
_entry.id   AF-A0A9D2HUG9-F1
#
_cell.length_a   1.000
_cell.length_b   1.000
_cell.length_c   1.000
_cell.angle_alpha   90.00
_cell.angle_beta   90.00
_cell.angle_gamma   90.00
#
_symmetry.space_group_name_H-M   'P 1'
#
loop_
_entity.id
_entity.type
_entity.pdbx_description
1 polymer ?
#
loop_
_entity_poly.entity_id
_entity_poly.type
_entity_poly.pdbx_seq_one_letter_code
_entity_poly.pdbx_strand_id
1 'polypeptide(L)' 'MEAILNSSNTLFCAPSYNFHLIEADPDDNKFVDCAVATGATCIVTEDHHFSVLNKIDFPKIVIVGIDAFLHLL' A
#
# COMPACT_ATOMS: atom_id res chain seq x y z
N MET A 1 10.36 16.03 -4.12
CA MET A 1 8.91 15.93 -3.83
C MET A 1 8.07 16.27 -5.05
N GLU A 2 8.37 17.35 -5.79
CA GLU A 2 7.60 17.76 -6.99
C GLU A 2 7.50 16.70 -8.09
N ALA A 3 8.53 15.86 -8.29
CA ALA A 3 8.53 14.83 -9.34
C ALA A 3 7.39 13.81 -9.20
N ILE A 4 7.06 13.39 -7.98
CA ILE A 4 5.97 12.43 -7.73
C ILE A 4 4.63 13.18 -7.84
N LEU A 5 4.50 14.34 -7.21
CA LEU A 5 3.24 15.11 -7.19
C LEU A 5 2.80 15.58 -8.58
N ASN A 6 3.73 15.82 -9.50
CA ASN A 6 3.45 16.29 -10.86
C ASN A 6 3.43 15.17 -11.91
N SER A 7 3.60 13.90 -11.51
CA SER A 7 3.58 12.76 -12.43
C SER A 7 2.16 12.45 -12.90
N SER A 8 1.99 12.11 -14.18
CA SER A 8 0.71 11.59 -14.71
C SER A 8 0.32 10.23 -14.13
N ASN A 9 1.27 9.53 -13.50
CA ASN A 9 1.06 8.24 -12.87
C ASN A 9 0.72 8.35 -11.37
N THR A 10 0.40 9.55 -10.89
CA THR A 10 0.05 9.79 -9.48
C THR A 10 -1.43 10.12 -9.35
N LEU A 11 -2.11 9.33 -8.51
CA LEU A 11 -3.49 9.55 -8.13
C LEU A 11 -3.54 10.07 -6.69
N PHE A 12 -4.29 11.15 -6.46
CA PHE A 12 -4.51 11.67 -5.12
C PHE A 12 -5.68 10.95 -4.45
N CYS A 13 -5.43 10.41 -3.25
CA CYS A 13 -6.41 9.74 -2.41
C CYS A 13 -6.52 10.49 -1.08
N ALA A 14 -7.74 10.60 -0.54
CA ALA A 14 -7.98 11.03 0.84
C ALA A 14 -8.74 9.90 1.55
N PRO A 15 -8.04 8.94 2.17
CA PRO A 15 -8.69 7.80 2.80
C PRO A 15 -9.64 8.25 3.92
N SER A 16 -10.86 7.72 3.94
CA SER A 16 -11.87 8.01 4.98
C SER A 16 -11.95 6.93 6.06
N TYR A 17 -11.09 5.91 5.98
CA TYR A 17 -11.03 4.76 6.88
C TYR A 17 -9.63 4.64 7.45
N ASN A 18 -9.53 4.13 8.68
CA ASN A 18 -8.25 3.83 9.32
C ASN A 18 -8.33 2.40 9.88
N PHE A 19 -7.70 1.45 9.20
CA PHE A 19 -7.79 0.04 9.57
C PHE A 19 -6.85 -0.36 10.71
N HIS A 20 -5.75 0.38 10.91
CA HIS A 20 -4.77 0.14 11.98
C HIS A 20 -4.25 -1.31 12.03
N LEU A 21 -3.93 -1.89 10.86
CA LEU A 21 -3.51 -3.30 10.73
C LEU A 21 -2.02 -3.51 11.00
N ILE A 22 -1.21 -2.47 10.81
CA ILE A 22 0.23 -2.51 11.05
C ILE A 22 0.49 -1.90 12.42
N GLU A 23 0.62 -2.74 13.44
CA GLU A 23 0.91 -2.32 14.82
C GLU A 23 2.41 -2.03 15.05
N ALA A 24 3.28 -2.63 14.24
CA ALA A 24 4.73 -2.46 14.34
C ALA A 24 5.16 -1.02 14.06
N ASP A 25 4.49 -0.37 13.09
CA ASP A 25 4.61 1.05 12.79
C ASP A 25 3.24 1.63 12.41
N PRO A 26 2.61 2.42 13.29
CA PRO A 26 1.34 3.07 12.99
C PRO A 26 1.35 3.97 11.75
N ASP A 27 2.49 4.55 11.36
CA ASP A 27 2.60 5.44 10.18
C ASP A 27 2.45 4.66 8.86
N ASP A 28 2.79 3.38 8.83
CA ASP A 28 2.65 2.53 7.64
C ASP A 28 1.18 2.28 7.26
N ASN A 29 0.23 2.49 8.19
CA ASN A 29 -1.20 2.33 7.90
C ASN A 29 -1.69 3.27 6.80
N LYS A 30 -1.06 4.43 6.59
CA LYS A 30 -1.46 5.35 5.50
C LYS A 30 -1.40 4.69 4.11
N PHE A 31 -0.50 3.72 3.92
CA PHE A 31 -0.38 2.98 2.66
C PHE A 31 -1.49 1.94 2.52
N VAL A 32 -1.83 1.26 3.60
CA VAL A 32 -2.97 0.32 3.68
C VAL A 32 -4.27 1.04 3.41
N ASP A 33 -4.51 2.15 4.11
CA ASP A 33 -5.72 2.94 4.00
C ASP A 33 -5.88 3.54 2.59
N CYS A 34 -4.80 4.04 1.98
CA CYS A 34 -4.85 4.51 0.58
C CYS A 34 -5.05 3.36 -0.42
N ALA A 35 -4.41 2.20 -0.23
CA ALA A 35 -4.60 1.05 -1.12
C ALA A 35 -6.08 0.59 -1.13
N VAL A 36 -6.72 0.53 0.05
CA VAL A 36 -8.13 0.18 0.15
C VAL A 36 -9.02 1.27 -0.44
N ALA A 37 -8.79 2.55 -0.12
CA ALA A 37 -9.60 3.66 -0.59
C ALA A 37 -9.55 3.84 -2.13
N THR A 38 -8.42 3.48 -2.75
CA THR A 38 -8.24 3.57 -4.22
C THR A 38 -8.58 2.28 -4.95
N GLY A 39 -8.80 1.17 -4.24
CA GLY A 39 -8.97 -0.14 -4.86
C GLY A 39 -7.69 -0.65 -5.53
N ALA A 40 -6.52 -0.30 -4.99
CA ALA A 40 -5.24 -0.72 -5.52
C ALA A 40 -5.12 -2.26 -5.56
N THR A 41 -4.51 -2.77 -6.63
CA THR A 41 -4.30 -4.23 -6.78
C THR A 41 -3.26 -4.76 -5.80
N CYS A 42 -2.19 -3.99 -5.56
CA CYS A 42 -1.13 -4.35 -4.64
C CYS A 42 -0.43 -3.12 -4.04
N ILE A 43 0.27 -3.34 -2.93
CA ILE A 43 1.30 -2.44 -2.42
C ILE A 43 2.65 -3.04 -2.81
N VAL A 44 3.48 -2.26 -3.48
CA VAL A 44 4.86 -2.63 -3.81
C VAL A 44 5.78 -2.14 -2.71
N THR A 45 6.39 -3.06 -1.96
CA THR A 45 7.29 -2.72 -0.85
C THR A 45 8.25 -3.87 -0.53
N GLU A 46 9.44 -3.52 -0.05
CA GLU A 46 10.40 -4.46 0.55
C GLU A 46 10.39 -4.40 2.09
N ASP A 47 9.47 -3.62 2.67
CA ASP A 47 9.36 -3.47 4.11
C ASP A 47 8.61 -4.66 4.75
N HIS A 48 9.28 -5.31 5.70
CA HIS A 48 8.75 -6.45 6.43
C HIS A 48 7.57 -6.11 7.36
N HIS A 49 7.36 -4.83 7.74
CA HIS A 49 6.21 -4.41 8.55
C HIS A 49 4.87 -4.80 7.90
N PHE A 50 4.81 -4.85 6.57
CA PHE A 50 3.61 -5.22 5.80
C PHE A 50 3.32 -6.72 5.79
N SER A 51 4.23 -7.56 6.31
CA SER A 51 4.06 -9.03 6.32
C SER A 51 2.82 -9.48 7.10
N VAL A 52 2.33 -8.66 8.04
CA VAL A 52 1.09 -8.91 8.79
C VAL A 52 -0.14 -9.01 7.87
N LEU A 53 -0.14 -8.27 6.76
CA LEU A 53 -1.26 -8.22 5.80
C LEU A 53 -1.46 -9.55 5.06
N ASN A 54 -0.42 -10.38 4.95
CA ASN A 54 -0.54 -11.71 4.35
C ASN A 54 -1.45 -12.65 5.15
N LYS A 55 -1.55 -12.42 6.48
CA LYS A 55 -2.34 -13.24 7.41
C LYS A 55 -3.76 -12.73 7.62
N ILE A 56 -4.10 -11.57 7.07
CA ILE A 56 -5.41 -10.94 7.22
C ILE A 56 -6.29 -11.33 6.04
N ASP A 57 -7.55 -11.67 6.33
CA ASP A 57 -8.56 -12.02 5.32
C ASP A 57 -9.30 -10.79 4.79
N PHE A 58 -9.44 -9.74 5.60
CA PHE A 58 -10.07 -8.48 5.21
C PHE A 58 -9.50 -7.27 5.97
N PRO A 59 -9.25 -6.13 5.30
CA PRO A 59 -9.21 -5.96 3.85
C PRO A 59 -8.06 -6.75 3.22
N LYS A 60 -8.32 -7.45 2.10
CA LYS A 60 -7.27 -8.22 1.43
C LYS A 60 -6.47 -7.31 0.51
N ILE A 61 -5.18 -7.19 0.78
CA ILE A 61 -4.23 -6.38 0.01
C ILE A 61 -3.07 -7.29 -0.38
N VAL A 62 -2.71 -7.30 -1.66
CA VAL A 62 -1.56 -8.07 -2.14
C VAL A 62 -0.29 -7.26 -1.89
N ILE A 63 0.72 -7.88 -1.28
CA ILE A 63 2.04 -7.28 -1.07
C ILE A 63 3.00 -7.91 -2.07
N VAL A 64 3.68 -7.09 -2.85
CA VAL A 64 4.59 -7.54 -3.92
C VAL A 64 5.95 -6.84 -3.75
N GLY A 65 7.04 -7.60 -3.85
CA GLY A 65 8.39 -7.04 -3.87
C GLY A 65 8.70 -6.36 -5.21
N ILE A 66 9.71 -5.50 -5.24
CA ILE A 66 10.08 -4.72 -6.42
C ILE A 66 10.47 -5.61 -7.61
N ASP A 67 11.25 -6.67 -7.38
CA ASP A 67 11.66 -7.59 -8.44
C ASP A 67 10.46 -8.35 -9.02
N ALA A 68 9.53 -8.77 -8.15
CA ALA A 68 8.30 -9.43 -8.58
C ALA A 68 7.40 -8.47 -9.36
N PHE A 69 7.32 -7.21 -8.94
CA PHE A 69 6.56 -6.18 -9.63
C PHE A 69 7.12 -5.88 -11.02
N LEU A 70 8.45 -5.81 -11.16
CA LEU A 70 9.10 -5.60 -12.47
C LEU A 70 8.80 -6.72 -13.48
N HIS A 71 8.57 -7.95 -13.02
CA HIS A 71 8.14 -9.06 -13.90
C HIS A 71 6.65 -9.00 -14.29
N LEU A 72 5.85 -8.13 -13.67
CA LEU A 72 4.43 -7.95 -13.98
C LEU A 72 4.17 -6.80 -14.98
N LEU A 73 5.18 -5.96 -15.25
CA LEU A 73 5.12 -4.85 -16.21
C LEU A 73 5.42 -5.32 -17.64
#